data_AF-A0A162Q415-F1
#
_entry.id   AF-A0A162Q415-F1
#
_cell.length_a   1.000
_cell.length_b   1.000
_cell.length_c   1.000
_cell.angle_alpha   90.00
_cell.angle_beta   90.00
_cell.angle_gamma   90.00
#
_symmetry.space_group_name_H-M   'P 1'
#
loop_
_entity.id
_entity.type
_entity.pdbx_description
1 polymer ?
#
loop_
_entity_poly.entity_id
_entity_poly.type
_entity_poly.pdbx_seq_one_letter_code
_entity_poly.pdbx_strand_id
1 'polypeptide(L)'
;MFGVIKSIPRGASRLQLTAKKGHNFYKGTGSGAMGRHTKNGGYLVDWNKVRTFVVPDLEGFTLGPYVSRKTPVLAKKNATN
;
A
#
# COMPACT_ATOMS: atom_id res chain seq x y z
N MET A 1 -33.78 -21.19 -21.89
CA MET A 1 -33.97 -20.61 -20.54
C MET A 1 -32.69 -20.86 -19.75
N PHE A 2 -31.81 -19.84 -19.66
CA PHE A 2 -30.48 -19.98 -19.05
C PHE A 2 -30.60 -20.27 -17.56
N GLY A 3 -29.92 -21.33 -17.11
CA GLY A 3 -30.03 -21.94 -15.79
C GLY A 3 -29.92 -20.93 -14.65
N VAL A 4 -31.01 -20.80 -13.90
CA VAL A 4 -31.03 -20.16 -12.59
C VAL A 4 -30.21 -21.03 -11.65
N ILE A 5 -28.95 -20.65 -11.39
CA ILE A 5 -28.23 -21.17 -10.24
C ILE A 5 -29.01 -20.68 -9.01
N LYS A 6 -29.78 -21.59 -8.42
CA LYS A 6 -30.84 -21.37 -7.41
C LYS A 6 -30.38 -20.63 -6.13
N SER A 7 -29.08 -20.34 -5.99
CA SER A 7 -28.46 -19.78 -4.80
C SER A 7 -27.90 -18.36 -4.94
N ILE A 8 -27.88 -17.76 -6.14
CA ILE A 8 -27.30 -16.42 -6.35
C ILE A 8 -28.37 -15.48 -6.92
N PRO A 9 -28.68 -14.36 -6.26
CA PRO A 9 -29.64 -13.40 -6.80
C PRO A 9 -29.14 -12.84 -8.13
N ARG A 10 -30.06 -12.60 -9.08
CA ARG A 10 -29.75 -12.06 -10.41
C ARG A 10 -28.97 -10.74 -10.26
N GLY A 11 -27.76 -10.68 -10.83
CA GLY A 11 -26.86 -9.52 -10.76
C GLY A 11 -25.76 -9.62 -9.70
N ALA A 12 -25.83 -10.60 -8.79
CA ALA A 12 -24.73 -10.90 -7.89
C ALA A 12 -23.72 -11.84 -8.55
N SER A 13 -22.44 -11.70 -8.16
CA SER A 13 -21.32 -12.47 -8.67
C SER A 13 -20.53 -13.08 -7.53
N ARG A 14 -19.89 -14.23 -7.74
CA ARG A 14 -19.03 -14.93 -6.77
C ARG A 14 -17.62 -14.33 -6.65
N LEU A 15 -17.38 -13.19 -7.31
CA LEU A 15 -16.13 -12.45 -7.22
C LEU A 15 -15.91 -11.92 -5.81
N GLN A 16 -14.66 -11.62 -5.46
CA GLN A 16 -14.33 -11.00 -4.18
C GLN A 16 -15.15 -9.71 -3.96
N LEU A 17 -15.74 -9.60 -2.77
CA LEU A 17 -16.47 -8.42 -2.35
C LEU A 17 -15.50 -7.27 -2.07
N THR A 18 -15.73 -6.13 -2.72
CA THR A 18 -14.98 -4.89 -2.54
C THR A 18 -15.85 -3.86 -1.83
N ALA A 19 -15.25 -2.76 -1.38
CA ALA A 19 -15.97 -1.66 -0.72
C ALA A 19 -17.08 -1.01 -1.57
N LYS A 20 -17.16 -1.33 -2.87
CA LYS A 20 -18.13 -0.75 -3.82
C LYS A 20 -19.30 -1.68 -4.15
N LYS A 21 -19.31 -2.91 -3.61
CA LYS A 21 -20.25 -3.97 -3.99
C LYS A 21 -21.32 -4.28 -2.94
N GLY A 22 -21.38 -3.55 -1.82
CA GLY A 22 -22.34 -3.77 -0.75
C GLY A 22 -22.88 -2.47 -0.17
N HIS A 23 -24.15 -2.49 0.29
CA HIS A 23 -24.77 -1.39 1.03
C HIS A 23 -24.40 -1.49 2.52
N ASN A 24 -23.99 -0.39 3.15
CA ASN A 24 -23.49 -0.37 4.53
C ASN A 24 -22.33 -1.35 4.80
N PHE A 25 -21.58 -1.73 3.77
CA PHE A 25 -20.43 -2.62 3.89
C PHE A 25 -19.13 -1.83 3.82
N TYR A 26 -18.45 -1.70 4.96
CA TYR A 26 -17.15 -1.05 5.03
C TYR A 26 -16.02 -2.07 4.85
N LYS A 27 -15.10 -1.80 3.92
CA LYS A 27 -13.87 -2.58 3.71
C LYS A 27 -12.72 -1.64 3.38
N GLY A 28 -11.65 -1.71 4.17
CA GLY A 28 -10.43 -0.91 3.94
C GLY A 28 -9.57 -1.43 2.79
N THR A 29 -8.54 -0.65 2.43
CA THR A 29 -7.56 -0.96 1.37
C THR A 29 -6.19 -1.40 1.90
N GLY A 30 -6.02 -1.52 3.22
CA GLY A 30 -4.75 -1.95 3.84
C GLY A 30 -3.74 -0.83 4.11
N SER A 31 -4.16 0.45 4.16
CA SER A 31 -3.28 1.61 4.40
C SER A 31 -2.65 1.69 5.81
N GLY A 32 -3.16 0.91 6.77
CA GLY A 32 -2.80 0.97 8.19
C GLY A 32 -3.61 2.02 8.97
N ALA A 33 -3.70 1.87 10.29
CA ALA A 33 -4.45 2.78 11.16
C ALA A 33 -3.57 3.94 11.65
N MET A 34 -3.99 5.19 11.41
CA MET A 34 -3.26 6.42 11.78
C MET A 34 -3.72 7.00 13.13
N GLY A 35 -4.48 6.25 13.92
CA GLY A 35 -5.17 6.79 15.08
C GLY A 35 -6.26 5.86 15.60
N ARG A 36 -7.28 6.44 16.24
CA ARG A 36 -8.42 5.70 16.81
C ARG A 36 -9.73 6.47 16.68
N HIS A 37 -10.84 5.73 16.63
CA HIS A 37 -12.17 6.31 16.74
C HIS A 37 -12.49 6.75 18.19
N THR A 38 -13.31 7.79 18.31
CA THR A 38 -13.92 8.24 19.56
C THR A 38 -15.22 7.51 19.84
N LYS A 39 -15.70 7.60 21.08
CA LYS A 39 -17.03 7.11 21.48
C LYS A 39 -18.17 7.70 20.63
N ASN A 40 -18.02 8.94 20.15
CA ASN A 40 -19.06 9.67 19.43
C ASN A 40 -18.82 9.69 17.91
N GLY A 41 -18.04 8.74 17.36
CA GLY A 41 -17.86 8.58 15.91
C GLY A 41 -16.80 9.49 15.27
N GLY A 42 -16.23 10.46 15.99
CA GLY A 42 -15.05 11.21 15.54
C GLY A 42 -13.77 10.35 15.48
N TYR A 43 -12.69 10.88 14.91
CA TYR A 43 -11.40 10.20 14.79
C TYR A 43 -10.27 11.07 15.37
N LEU A 44 -9.45 10.52 16.27
CA LEU A 44 -8.21 11.17 16.72
C LEU A 44 -7.02 10.57 15.99
N VAL A 45 -6.23 11.44 15.36
CA VAL A 45 -4.96 11.09 14.73
C VAL A 45 -3.87 10.95 15.80
N ASP A 46 -3.13 9.85 15.74
CA ASP A 46 -1.94 9.61 16.56
C ASP A 46 -0.70 9.92 15.71
N TRP A 47 -0.06 11.05 16.01
CA TRP A 47 1.10 11.53 15.25
C TRP A 47 2.30 10.58 15.29
N ASN A 48 2.39 9.70 16.28
CA ASN A 48 3.44 8.69 16.35
C ASN A 48 3.27 7.60 15.27
N LYS A 49 2.05 7.41 14.75
CA LYS A 49 1.74 6.43 13.69
C LYS A 49 1.82 7.04 12.30
N VAL A 50 1.85 8.36 12.20
CA VAL A 50 1.94 9.06 10.93
C VAL A 50 3.33 8.86 10.35
N ARG A 51 3.40 8.35 9.12
CA ARG A 51 4.68 8.09 8.43
C ARG A 51 5.30 9.41 7.98
N THR A 52 6.51 9.69 8.43
CA THR A 52 7.33 10.83 7.98
C THR A 52 8.47 10.32 7.11
N PHE A 53 8.64 10.89 5.92
CA PHE A 53 9.76 10.58 5.04
C PHE A 53 10.85 11.64 5.22
N VAL A 54 12.01 11.22 5.73
CA VAL A 54 13.16 12.11 5.90
C VAL A 54 13.85 12.25 4.55
N VAL A 55 13.66 13.41 3.92
CA VAL A 55 14.29 13.74 2.64
C VAL A 55 15.63 14.43 2.95
N PRO A 56 16.77 13.88 2.51
CA PRO A 56 18.07 14.52 2.69
C PRO A 56 18.22 15.72 1.75
N ASP A 57 19.14 16.62 2.09
CA ASP A 57 19.58 17.64 1.16
C ASP A 57 20.41 17.02 0.02
N LEU A 58 20.15 17.45 -1.21
CA LEU A 58 20.78 16.95 -2.42
C LEU A 58 21.58 18.04 -3.15
N GLU A 59 21.72 19.23 -2.57
CA GLU A 59 22.57 20.29 -3.14
C GLU A 59 24.02 19.80 -3.27
N GLY A 60 24.57 19.88 -4.49
CA GLY A 60 25.93 19.40 -4.80
C GLY A 60 26.08 17.89 -4.93
N PHE A 61 24.99 17.10 -4.93
CA PHE A 61 25.06 15.65 -5.11
C PHE A 61 25.48 15.29 -6.54
N THR A 62 26.66 14.67 -6.69
CA THR A 62 27.29 14.40 -7.99
C THR A 62 26.87 13.07 -8.62
N LEU A 63 26.22 12.18 -7.86
CA LEU A 63 25.87 10.84 -8.32
C LEU A 63 24.54 10.86 -9.10
N GLY A 64 24.55 10.22 -10.27
CA GLY A 64 23.34 9.97 -11.05
C GLY A 64 22.68 8.62 -10.73
N PRO A 65 21.42 8.41 -11.16
CA PRO A 65 20.73 7.13 -11.00
C PRO A 65 21.32 5.98 -11.85
N TYR A 66 22.19 6.30 -12.80
CA TYR A 66 22.81 5.34 -13.71
C TYR A 66 24.34 5.49 -13.72
N VAL A 67 25.00 4.40 -14.12
CA VAL A 67 26.46 4.32 -14.24
C VAL A 67 26.86 4.12 -15.70
N SER A 68 28.05 4.60 -16.08
CA SER A 68 28.62 4.40 -17.42
C SER A 68 28.84 2.91 -17.72
N ARG A 69 28.48 2.49 -18.94
CA ARG A 69 28.72 1.12 -19.43
C ARG A 69 30.20 0.76 -19.58
N LYS A 70 31.10 1.76 -19.56
CA LYS A 70 32.55 1.54 -19.65
C LYS A 70 33.18 1.12 -18.31
N THR A 71 32.40 1.10 -17.23
CA THR A 71 32.90 0.78 -15.89
C THR A 71 33.19 -0.72 -15.78
N PRO A 72 34.37 -1.14 -15.29
CA PRO A 72 34.71 -2.56 -15.12
C PRO A 72 33.88 -3.20 -14.00
N VAL A 73 33.54 -4.48 -14.18
CA VAL A 73 32.83 -5.28 -13.15
C VAL A 73 33.84 -5.80 -12.14
N LEU A 74 33.63 -5.50 -10.86
CA LEU A 74 34.49 -5.96 -9.76
C LEU A 74 33.86 -7.18 -9.06
N ALA A 75 34.68 -8.19 -8.74
CA ALA A 75 34.26 -9.33 -7.94
C ALA A 75 34.04 -8.92 -6.47
N LYS A 76 32.90 -9.30 -5.88
CA LYS A 76 32.60 -9.02 -4.47
C LYS A 76 33.57 -9.80 -3.57
N LYS A 77 34.30 -9.10 -2.70
CA LYS A 77 34.98 -9.70 -1.55
C LYS A 77 34.05 -9.61 -0.35
N ASN A 78 33.84 -10.73 0.34
CA ASN A 78 33.14 -10.71 1.62
C ASN A 78 34.04 -10.01 2.63
N ALA A 79 33.53 -8.96 3.28
CA ALA A 79 34.26 -8.29 4.33
C ALA A 79 34.44 -9.26 5.51
N THR A 80 35.69 -9.62 5.82
CA THR A 80 36.07 -10.16 7.11
C THR A 80 36.13 -9.02 8.12
N ASN A 81 35.53 -9.23 9.30
CA ASN A 81 35.67 -8.35 10.45
C ASN A 81 37.13 -8.19 10.87
#